data_AF-X1CIY1-F1
#
_entry.id   AF-X1CIY1-F1
#
_cell.length_a   1.000
_cell.length_b   1.000
_cell.length_c   1.000
_cell.angle_alpha   90.00
_cell.angle_beta   90.00
_cell.angle_gamma   90.00
#
_symmetry.space_group_name_H-M   'P 1'
#
loop_
_entity.id
_entity.type
_entity.pdbx_description
1 polymer ?
#
loop_
_entity_poly.entity_id
_entity_poly.type
_entity_poly.pdbx_seq_one_letter_code
_entity_poly.pdbx_strand_id
1 'polypeptide(L)'
;MNLEVKKEIFVLNKEFNKNQIIIRNYKTSDYQATLEILIQLHDLYDIGLKEAQWRPTSGLRLFKPNLKRITLIAEQKSTNEVIGMGMLGASKNALGQYIGYLENWAIKKEFIGNNVGKIL
;
A
#
# COMPACT_ATOMS: atom_id res chain seq x y z
N MET A 1 -15.47 -37.17 -7.44
CA MET A 1 -14.79 -35.89 -7.10
C MET A 1 -13.78 -36.19 -6.00
N ASN A 2 -12.48 -36.16 -6.30
CA ASN A 2 -11.40 -36.67 -5.45
C ASN A 2 -11.17 -35.81 -4.18
N LEU A 3 -10.90 -36.48 -3.06
CA LEU A 3 -10.56 -35.87 -1.77
C LEU A 3 -9.28 -35.00 -1.85
N GLU A 4 -8.38 -35.28 -2.79
CA GLU A 4 -7.17 -34.48 -3.04
C GLU A 4 -7.48 -33.11 -3.65
N VAL A 5 -8.44 -33.03 -4.57
CA VAL A 5 -8.89 -31.76 -5.18
C VAL A 5 -9.53 -30.87 -4.11
N LYS A 6 -10.25 -31.46 -3.15
CA LYS A 6 -10.77 -30.70 -2.00
C LYS A 6 -9.65 -30.18 -1.10
N LYS A 7 -8.55 -30.92 -0.90
CA LYS A 7 -7.41 -30.45 -0.09
C LYS A 7 -6.68 -29.29 -0.75
N GLU A 8 -6.43 -29.32 -2.06
CA GLU A 8 -5.81 -28.18 -2.77
C GLU A 8 -6.69 -26.92 -2.72
N ILE A 9 -8.00 -27.07 -2.89
CA ILE A 9 -8.95 -25.95 -2.79
C ILE A 9 -9.04 -25.42 -1.34
N PHE A 10 -8.94 -26.28 -0.32
CA PHE A 10 -8.94 -25.86 1.08
C PHE A 10 -7.63 -25.15 1.49
N VAL A 11 -6.50 -25.52 0.90
CA VAL A 11 -5.19 -24.90 1.17
C VAL A 11 -5.11 -23.49 0.58
N LEU A 12 -5.88 -23.19 -0.46
CA LEU A 12 -5.93 -21.87 -1.10
C LEU A 12 -6.79 -20.83 -0.33
N ASN A 13 -7.67 -21.26 0.58
CA ASN A 13 -8.38 -20.36 1.50
C ASN A 13 -7.64 -20.25 2.84
N LYS A 14 -6.34 -19.99 2.80
CA LYS A 14 -5.61 -19.56 3.98
C LYS A 14 -6.13 -18.16 4.31
N GLU A 15 -7.10 -18.07 5.21
CA GLU A 15 -7.60 -16.78 5.71
C GLU A 15 -6.37 -15.91 6.02
N PHE A 16 -6.20 -14.85 5.23
CA PHE A 16 -5.12 -13.92 5.43
C PHE A 16 -5.36 -13.22 6.76
N ASN A 17 -4.71 -13.72 7.80
CA ASN A 17 -5.01 -13.32 9.16
C ASN A 17 -4.52 -11.90 9.36
N LYS A 18 -5.43 -10.97 9.70
CA LYS A 18 -5.12 -9.56 9.94
C LYS A 18 -3.97 -9.37 10.94
N ASN A 19 -3.79 -10.32 11.87
CA ASN A 19 -2.70 -10.31 12.84
C ASN A 19 -1.32 -10.49 12.20
N GLN A 20 -1.23 -10.82 10.92
CA GLN A 20 0.00 -10.95 10.13
C GLN A 20 0.39 -9.67 9.40
N ILE A 21 -0.37 -8.58 9.52
CA ILE A 21 -0.05 -7.30 8.86
C ILE A 21 0.47 -6.31 9.91
N ILE A 22 1.53 -5.58 9.57
CA ILE A 22 2.02 -4.40 10.29
C ILE A 22 1.77 -3.19 9.41
N ILE A 23 1.19 -2.14 9.97
CA ILE A 23 1.15 -0.81 9.34
C ILE A 23 2.28 0.02 9.93
N ARG A 24 3.14 0.57 9.07
CA ARG A 24 4.28 1.38 9.48
C ARG A 24 4.58 2.49 8.49
N ASN A 25 5.44 3.43 8.90
CA ASN A 25 5.96 4.45 8.00
C ASN A 25 6.88 3.83 6.94
N TYR A 26 6.87 4.46 5.78
CA TYR A 26 7.83 4.21 4.70
C TYR A 26 9.27 4.44 5.16
N LYS A 27 10.17 3.57 4.68
CA LYS A 27 11.62 3.66 4.77
C LYS A 27 12.21 3.67 3.36
N THR A 28 13.39 4.27 3.18
CA THR A 28 14.06 4.32 1.87
C THR A 28 14.27 2.92 1.26
N SER A 29 14.46 1.89 2.09
CA SER A 29 14.58 0.49 1.67
C SER A 29 13.31 -0.06 1.01
N ASP A 30 12.15 0.55 1.22
CA ASP A 30 10.88 0.11 0.63
C ASP A 30 10.70 0.62 -0.81
N TYR A 31 11.60 1.48 -1.30
CA TYR A 31 11.46 2.16 -2.60
C TYR A 31 11.16 1.20 -3.76
N GLN A 32 11.96 0.13 -3.86
CA GLN A 32 11.85 -0.80 -4.98
C GLN A 32 10.52 -1.55 -4.94
N ALA A 33 10.15 -2.10 -3.79
CA ALA A 33 8.90 -2.84 -3.62
C ALA A 33 7.67 -1.95 -3.82
N THR A 34 7.71 -0.70 -3.36
CA THR A 34 6.61 0.25 -3.56
C THR A 34 6.47 0.69 -5.02
N LEU A 35 7.59 0.90 -5.72
CA LEU A 35 7.57 1.22 -7.14
C LEU A 35 6.96 0.07 -7.95
N GLU A 36 7.34 -1.17 -7.67
CA GLU A 36 6.78 -2.36 -8.33
C GLU A 36 5.27 -2.48 -8.13
N ILE A 37 4.78 -2.24 -6.91
CA ILE A 37 3.34 -2.23 -6.60
C ILE A 37 2.62 -1.16 -7.44
N LEU A 38 3.17 0.06 -7.48
CA LEU A 38 2.56 1.17 -8.19
C LEU A 38 2.50 0.92 -9.70
N ILE A 39 3.58 0.40 -10.30
CA ILE A 39 3.64 0.05 -11.72
C ILE A 39 2.58 -1.00 -12.03
N GLN A 40 2.55 -2.10 -11.28
CA GLN A 40 1.58 -3.19 -11.50
C GLN A 40 0.13 -2.70 -11.46
N LEU A 41 -0.20 -1.78 -10.56
CA LEU A 41 -1.56 -1.24 -10.47
C LEU A 41 -1.85 -0.17 -11.51
N HIS A 42 -0.87 0.65 -11.87
CA HIS A 42 -1.01 1.61 -12.95
C HIS A 42 -1.31 0.91 -14.27
N ASP A 43 -0.61 -0.18 -14.58
CA ASP A 43 -0.84 -0.98 -15.78
C ASP A 43 -2.26 -1.59 -15.82
N LEU A 44 -2.85 -1.87 -14.65
CA LEU A 44 -4.19 -2.47 -14.55
C LEU A 44 -5.33 -1.45 -14.52
N TYR A 45 -5.13 -0.30 -13.88
CA TYR A 45 -6.22 0.61 -13.52
C TYR A 45 -5.97 2.08 -13.86
N ASP A 46 -4.83 2.40 -14.48
CA ASP A 46 -4.38 3.77 -14.75
C ASP A 46 -4.54 4.71 -13.54
N ILE A 47 -3.81 4.39 -12.46
CA ILE A 47 -3.84 5.19 -11.23
C ILE A 47 -3.15 6.57 -11.34
N GLY A 48 -2.80 7.01 -12.55
CA GLY A 48 -2.08 8.27 -12.78
C GLY A 48 -0.64 8.30 -12.24
N LEU A 49 0.02 7.14 -12.17
CA LEU A 49 1.41 7.06 -11.73
C LEU A 49 2.32 7.83 -12.68
N LYS A 50 3.12 8.75 -12.12
CA LYS A 50 4.23 9.40 -12.84
C LYS A 50 5.53 8.89 -12.27
N GLU A 51 6.05 7.81 -12.84
CA GLU A 51 7.24 7.11 -12.33
C GLU A 51 8.44 8.04 -12.11
N ALA A 52 8.72 8.95 -13.05
CA ALA A 52 9.79 9.95 -12.92
C ALA A 52 9.64 10.89 -11.70
N GLN A 53 8.45 10.98 -11.10
CA GLN A 53 8.18 11.75 -9.88
C GLN A 53 8.27 10.90 -8.60
N TRP A 54 8.25 9.57 -8.73
CA TRP A 54 8.51 8.65 -7.64
C TRP A 54 10.01 8.55 -7.42
N ARG A 55 10.47 8.87 -6.21
CA ARG A 55 11.89 8.89 -5.83
C ARG A 55 12.03 8.13 -4.51
N PRO A 56 13.22 7.64 -4.17
CA PRO A 56 13.45 6.98 -2.88
C PRO A 56 13.04 7.83 -1.68
N THR A 57 13.10 9.16 -1.82
CA THR A 57 12.68 10.14 -0.80
C THR A 57 11.23 10.60 -0.93
N SER A 58 10.47 10.14 -1.93
CA SER A 58 9.07 10.56 -2.14
C SER A 58 8.18 10.18 -0.96
N GLY A 59 8.47 9.05 -0.29
CA GLY A 59 7.79 8.65 0.95
C GLY A 59 8.20 9.44 2.20
N LEU A 60 9.28 10.24 2.11
CA LEU A 60 9.85 11.03 3.20
C LEU A 60 9.58 12.54 3.08
N ARG A 61 8.75 12.99 2.12
CA ARG A 61 8.40 14.42 1.97
C ARG A 61 7.55 14.88 3.16
N LEU A 62 8.22 15.23 4.24
CA LEU A 62 7.61 15.67 5.50
C LEU A 62 7.40 17.18 5.59
N PHE A 63 7.94 17.98 4.65
CA PHE A 63 7.95 19.44 4.81
C PHE A 63 7.75 20.21 3.50
N LYS A 64 6.49 20.39 3.10
CA LYS A 64 6.08 21.70 2.55
C LYS A 64 5.23 22.39 3.62
N PRO A 65 5.34 23.72 3.81
CA PRO A 65 4.70 24.41 4.94
C PRO A 65 3.20 24.13 5.11
N ASN A 66 2.49 23.93 3.99
CA ASN A 66 1.04 23.73 3.96
C ASN A 66 0.61 22.31 3.57
N LEU A 67 1.55 21.38 3.38
CA LEU A 67 1.26 19.99 3.04
C LEU A 67 1.83 19.07 4.11
N LYS A 68 0.92 18.41 4.83
CA LYS A 68 1.27 17.29 5.70
C LYS A 68 1.09 16.03 4.87
N ARG A 69 2.14 15.23 4.71
CA ARG A 69 2.05 13.97 3.97
C ARG A 69 2.89 12.90 4.65
N ILE A 70 2.32 11.71 4.73
CA ILE A 70 3.00 10.51 5.20
C ILE A 70 2.69 9.36 4.25
N THR A 71 3.70 8.53 3.98
CA THR A 71 3.52 7.28 3.24
C THR A 71 3.49 6.13 4.22
N LEU A 72 2.42 5.36 4.18
CA LEU A 72 2.20 4.16 4.99
C LEU A 72 2.51 2.93 4.15
N ILE A 73 3.02 1.92 4.84
CA ILE A 73 3.36 0.60 4.31
C ILE A 73 2.56 -0.44 5.08
N ALA A 74 1.93 -1.35 4.35
CA ALA A 74 1.46 -2.62 4.87
C ALA A 74 2.57 -3.67 4.66
N GLU A 75 3.04 -4.25 5.75
CA GLU A 75 4.10 -5.27 5.76
C GLU A 75 3.57 -6.59 6.31
N GLN A 76 3.94 -7.70 5.68
CA GLN A 76 3.65 -9.05 6.19
C GLN A 76 4.67 -9.46 7.24
N LYS A 77 4.20 -9.73 8.47
CA LYS A 77 5.04 -10.05 9.64
C LYS A 77 6.00 -11.23 9.45
N SER A 78 5.56 -12.27 8.74
CA SER A 78 6.34 -13.50 8.60
C SER A 78 7.53 -13.37 7.65
N THR A 79 7.46 -12.44 6.71
CA THR A 79 8.42 -12.30 5.60
C THR A 79 9.10 -10.94 5.57
N ASN A 80 8.58 -9.96 6.34
CA ASN A 80 8.90 -8.53 6.22
C ASN A 80 8.64 -7.98 4.81
N GLU A 81 7.76 -8.62 4.05
CA GLU A 81 7.44 -8.23 2.70
C GLU A 81 6.49 -7.03 2.70
N VAL A 82 6.79 -6.02 1.87
CA VAL A 82 5.86 -4.93 1.58
C VAL A 82 4.74 -5.47 0.69
N ILE A 83 3.53 -5.52 1.21
CA ILE A 83 2.34 -6.07 0.52
C ILE A 83 1.35 -4.98 0.10
N GLY A 84 1.55 -3.75 0.56
CA GLY A 84 0.73 -2.62 0.19
C GLY A 84 1.33 -1.29 0.66
N MET A 85 0.80 -0.21 0.11
CA MET A 85 1.19 1.15 0.46
C MET A 85 0.06 2.14 0.21
N GLY A 86 0.19 3.31 0.81
CA GLY A 86 -0.73 4.42 0.60
C GLY A 86 -0.16 5.72 1.12
N MET A 87 -0.56 6.84 0.52
CA MET A 87 -0.21 8.16 1.02
C MET A 87 -1.40 8.81 1.71
N LEU A 88 -1.20 9.20 2.96
CA LEU A 88 -2.11 10.08 3.68
C LEU A 88 -1.59 11.51 3.55
N GLY A 89 -2.39 12.37 2.92
CA GLY A 89 -2.12 13.78 2.77
C GLY A 89 -3.13 14.64 3.51
N ALA A 90 -2.73 15.85 3.89
CA ALA A 90 -3.64 16.89 4.32
C ALA A 90 -3.15 18.26 3.84
N SER A 91 -4.08 19.04 3.29
CA SER A 91 -3.83 20.41 2.82
C SER A 91 -4.75 21.39 3.54
N LYS A 92 -4.26 22.60 3.79
CA LYS A 92 -5.03 23.66 4.47
C LYS A 92 -5.92 24.38 3.44
N ASN A 93 -7.23 24.44 3.67
CA ASN A 93 -8.15 25.19 2.83
C ASN A 93 -8.14 26.70 3.16
N ALA A 94 -8.90 27.51 2.42
CA ALA A 94 -8.98 28.96 2.62
C ALA A 94 -9.52 29.37 4.01
N LEU A 95 -10.29 28.51 4.67
CA LEU A 95 -10.81 28.72 6.03
C LEU A 95 -9.80 28.28 7.11
N GLY A 96 -8.63 27.81 6.70
CA GLY A 96 -7.59 27.33 7.59
C GLY A 96 -7.79 25.92 8.15
N GLN A 97 -8.76 25.16 7.63
CA GLN A 97 -9.03 23.77 8.02
C GLN A 97 -8.19 22.81 7.18
N TYR A 98 -7.73 21.71 7.77
CA TYR A 98 -7.05 20.66 7.01
C TYR A 98 -8.08 19.72 6.37
N ILE A 99 -7.99 19.57 5.04
CA ILE A 99 -8.71 18.56 4.28
C ILE A 99 -7.76 17.40 4.01
N GLY A 100 -8.07 16.25 4.60
CA GLY A 100 -7.33 15.01 4.43
C GLY A 100 -7.72 14.28 3.15
N TYR A 101 -6.77 13.57 2.55
CA TYR A 101 -7.00 12.78 1.35
C TYR A 101 -6.06 11.58 1.31
N LEU A 102 -6.49 10.55 0.57
CA LEU A 102 -5.70 9.36 0.30
C LEU A 102 -5.23 9.40 -1.15
N GLU A 103 -3.96 9.13 -1.38
CA GLU A 103 -3.33 9.07 -2.70
C GLU A 103 -2.56 7.76 -2.86
N ASN A 104 -2.46 7.28 -4.10
CA ASN A 104 -1.65 6.10 -4.48
C ASN A 104 -1.88 4.90 -3.54
N TRP A 105 -3.15 4.62 -3.25
CA TRP A 105 -3.57 3.51 -2.39
C TRP A 105 -3.51 2.21 -3.16
N ALA A 106 -2.61 1.32 -2.75
CA ALA A 106 -2.08 0.32 -3.65
C ALA A 106 -1.68 -0.97 -2.92
N ILE A 107 -2.17 -2.12 -3.40
CA ILE A 107 -1.94 -3.44 -2.82
C ILE A 107 -1.33 -4.36 -3.89
N LYS A 108 -0.36 -5.19 -3.49
CA LYS A 108 0.17 -6.26 -4.35
C LYS A 108 -0.95 -7.15 -4.85
N LYS A 109 -0.92 -7.52 -6.13
CA LYS A 109 -2.03 -8.19 -6.82
C LYS A 109 -2.48 -9.47 -6.11
N GLU A 110 -1.52 -10.27 -5.65
CA GLU A 110 -1.72 -11.53 -4.94
C GLU A 110 -2.32 -11.36 -3.53
N PHE A 111 -2.38 -10.13 -3.00
CA PHE A 111 -3.01 -9.79 -1.73
C PHE A 111 -4.34 -9.03 -1.88
N ILE A 112 -4.83 -8.82 -3.11
CA ILE A 112 -6.16 -8.24 -3.35
C ILE A 112 -7.23 -9.22 -2.85
N GLY A 113 -8.28 -8.70 -2.20
CA GLY A 113 -9.33 -9.51 -1.57
C GLY A 113 -9.02 -9.92 -0.12
N ASN A 114 -7.78 -9.76 0.34
CA ASN A 114 -7.35 -10.11 1.70
C ASN A 114 -7.53 -8.98 2.75
N ASN A 115 -8.36 -7.97 2.46
CA ASN A 115 -8.62 -6.81 3.31
C ASN A 115 -7.38 -5.94 3.66
N VAL A 116 -6.23 -6.11 3.00
CA VAL A 116 -5.01 -5.32 3.29
C VAL A 116 -5.27 -3.83 3.16
N GLY A 117 -5.92 -3.40 2.06
CA GLY A 117 -6.23 -1.98 1.83
C GLY A 117 -7.28 -1.38 2.78
N LYS A 118 -8.03 -2.21 3.52
CA LYS A 118 -8.95 -1.77 4.58
C LYS A 118 -8.26 -1.60 5.94
N ILE A 119 -7.14 -2.31 6.14
CA ILE A 119 -6.38 -2.29 7.40
C ILE A 119 -5.34 -1.17 7.36
N LEU A 120 -4.73 -0.98 6.19
CA LEU A 120 -3.96 0.22 5.86
C LEU A 120 -4.84 1.46 6.02
#